data_AF-A0A9P5WWL0-F1
#
_entry.id   AF-A0A9P5WWL0-F1
#
_cell.length_a   1.000
_cell.length_b   1.000
_cell.length_c   1.000
_cell.angle_alpha   90.00
_cell.angle_beta   90.00
_cell.angle_gamma   90.00
#
_symmetry.space_group_name_H-M   'P 1'
#
loop_
_entity.id
_entity.type
_entity.pdbx_description
1 polymer ?
#
loop_
_entity_poly.entity_id
_entity_poly.type
_entity_poly.pdbx_seq_one_letter_code
_entity_poly.pdbx_strand_id
1 'polypeptide(L)' 'RARLPPGPLRLPLVGNLFNAPSGSEWKTYAEWSNKYESDILYMNILGTHIVILNSQELAVELLDKRSHIYLGR' A
#
# COMPACT_ATOMS: atom_id res chain seq x y z
N ARG A 1 -11.51 -4.94 -16.06
CA ARG A 1 -10.40 -5.42 -15.21
C ARG A 1 -9.76 -4.19 -14.57
N ALA A 2 -10.05 -3.92 -13.30
CA ALA A 2 -9.37 -2.83 -12.60
C ALA A 2 -7.89 -3.18 -12.47
N ARG A 3 -7.01 -2.29 -12.94
CA ARG A 3 -5.57 -2.43 -12.71
C ARG A 3 -5.34 -2.12 -11.24
N LEU A 4 -4.73 -3.07 -10.53
CA LEU A 4 -4.29 -2.81 -9.16
C LEU A 4 -3.29 -1.63 -9.19
N PRO A 5 -3.22 -0.84 -8.11
CA PRO A 5 -2.18 0.19 -7.98
C PRO A 5 -0.79 -0.43 -8.20
N PRO A 6 0.16 0.34 -8.75
CA PRO A 6 1.53 -0.12 -8.91
C PRO A 6 2.14 -0.48 -7.55
N GLY A 7 3.11 -1.40 -7.55
CA GLY A 7 3.73 -1.86 -6.32
C GLY A 7 4.81 -2.91 -6.55
N PRO A 8 5.50 -3.33 -5.47
CA PRO A 8 6.57 -4.31 -5.56
C PRO A 8 6.10 -5.63 -6.16
N LEU A 9 7.03 -6.26 -6.89
CA LEU A 9 6.82 -7.49 -7.64
C LEU A 9 6.46 -8.62 -6.67
N ARG A 10 5.25 -9.16 -6.84
CA ARG A 10 4.71 -10.24 -6.02
C ARG A 10 5.29 -11.58 -6.46
N LEU A 11 5.79 -12.34 -5.51
CA LEU A 11 6.13 -13.75 -5.73
C LEU A 11 4.87 -14.63 -5.60
N PRO A 12 4.77 -15.72 -6.39
CA PRO A 12 3.68 -16.68 -6.24
C PRO A 12 3.69 -17.29 -4.83
N LEU A 13 2.50 -17.50 -4.25
CA LEU A 13 2.21 -17.96 -2.89
C LEU A 13 2.58 -17.03 -1.71
N VAL A 14 3.74 -16.36 -1.73
CA VAL A 14 4.21 -15.55 -0.58
C VAL A 14 3.95 -14.04 -0.73
N GLY A 15 3.63 -13.57 -1.93
CA GLY A 15 3.38 -12.16 -2.20
C GLY A 15 4.66 -11.31 -2.08
N ASN A 16 4.58 -10.20 -1.34
CA ASN A 16 5.63 -9.22 -1.09
C ASN A 16 6.31 -9.43 0.27
N LEU A 17 6.17 -10.60 0.90
CA LEU A 17 6.74 -10.89 2.22
C LEU A 17 8.25 -10.59 2.30
N PHE A 18 9.01 -10.95 1.27
CA PHE A 18 10.46 -10.69 1.20
C PHE A 18 10.81 -9.25 0.82
N ASN A 19 9.84 -8.47 0.35
CA ASN A 19 10.00 -7.05 0.09
C ASN A 19 9.55 -6.21 1.28
N ALA A 20 8.90 -6.81 2.28
CA ALA A 20 8.41 -6.11 3.44
C ALA A 20 9.59 -5.55 4.24
N PRO A 21 9.67 -4.22 4.43
CA PRO A 21 10.73 -3.61 5.21
C PRO A 21 10.66 -4.08 6.67
N SER A 22 11.80 -4.48 7.22
CA SER A 22 11.94 -4.80 8.65
C SER A 22 12.56 -3.60 9.39
N GLY A 23 11.72 -2.76 10.00
CA GLY A 23 12.13 -1.76 10.99
C GLY A 23 11.99 -0.27 10.61
N SER A 24 12.00 0.09 9.33
CA SER A 24 11.75 1.49 8.90
C SER A 24 10.81 1.51 7.71
N GLU A 25 9.60 1.01 7.90
CA GLU A 25 8.66 0.77 6.80
C GLU A 25 8.31 2.06 6.05
N TRP A 26 8.12 3.16 6.78
CA TRP A 26 7.81 4.47 6.20
C TRP A 26 8.89 5.00 5.24
N LYS A 27 10.17 4.72 5.48
CA LYS A 27 11.26 5.13 4.57
C LYS A 27 11.17 4.36 3.26
N THR A 28 11.02 3.04 3.35
CA THR A 28 10.90 2.17 2.18
C THR A 28 9.64 2.48 1.38
N TYR A 29 8.54 2.82 2.06
CA TYR A 29 7.31 3.23 1.38
C TYR A 29 7.47 4.56 0.65
N ALA A 30 8.16 5.54 1.24
CA ALA A 30 8.49 6.79 0.57
C ALA A 30 9.42 6.57 -0.64
N GLU A 31 10.42 5.72 -0.51
CA GLU A 31 11.30 5.32 -1.62
C GLU A 31 10.52 4.63 -2.75
N TRP A 32 9.59 3.75 -2.42
CA TRP A 32 8.72 3.10 -3.40
C TRP A 32 7.77 4.08 -4.07
N SER A 33 7.27 5.10 -3.37
CA SER A 33 6.46 6.17 -3.96
C SER A 33 7.19 6.81 -5.14
N ASN A 34 8.46 7.14 -4.91
CA ASN A 34 9.32 7.75 -5.92
C ASN A 34 9.68 6.74 -7.02
N LYS A 35 9.98 5.50 -6.66
CA LYS A 35 10.38 4.44 -7.61
C LYS A 35 9.25 4.04 -8.56
N TYR A 36 8.02 3.99 -8.07
CA TYR A 36 6.84 3.60 -8.85
C TYR A 36 6.04 4.81 -9.34
N GLU A 37 6.53 6.04 -9.09
CA GLU A 37 5.89 7.31 -9.44
C GLU A 37 4.40 7.33 -9.07
N SER A 38 4.08 6.87 -7.86
CA SER A 38 2.69 6.74 -7.41
C SER A 38 2.55 6.90 -5.90
N ASP A 39 1.59 7.72 -5.50
CA ASP A 39 1.28 7.98 -4.10
C ASP A 39 0.39 6.89 -3.46
N ILE A 40 -0.14 5.98 -4.28
CA ILE A 40 -0.94 4.83 -3.84
C ILE A 40 -0.22 3.56 -4.25
N LEU A 41 0.31 2.84 -3.26
CA LEU A 41 0.98 1.57 -3.48
C LEU A 41 0.13 0.42 -2.97
N TYR A 42 0.24 -0.72 -3.64
CA TYR A 42 -0.43 -1.94 -3.24
C TYR A 42 0.58 -3.06 -2.97
N MET A 43 0.37 -3.76 -1.87
CA MET A 43 1.12 -4.95 -1.52
C MET A 43 0.23 -6.04 -0.96
N ASN A 44 0.64 -7.29 -1.19
CA ASN A 44 0.02 -8.45 -0.57
C ASN A 44 1.09 -9.19 0.22
N ILE A 45 0.85 -9.45 1.50
CA ILE A 45 1.74 -10.27 2.33
C ILE A 45 0.92 -11.45 2.84
N LEU A 46 1.28 -12.68 2.44
CA LEU A 46 0.62 -13.91 2.91
C LEU A 46 -0.92 -13.87 2.81
N GLY A 47 -1.46 -13.29 1.73
CA GLY A 47 -2.91 -13.15 1.54
C GLY A 47 -3.50 -11.87 2.15
N THR A 48 -2.78 -11.16 3.00
CA THR A 48 -3.20 -9.86 3.55
C THR A 48 -2.98 -8.76 2.52
N HIS A 49 -4.06 -8.06 2.16
CA HIS A 49 -4.02 -6.92 1.23
C HIS A 49 -3.71 -5.63 1.99
N ILE A 50 -2.62 -4.97 1.62
CA ILE A 50 -2.13 -3.74 2.24
C ILE A 50 -2.08 -2.65 1.17
N VAL A 51 -2.73 -1.53 1.45
CA VAL A 51 -2.69 -0.32 0.62
C VAL A 51 -1.94 0.74 1.40
N ILE A 52 -0.92 1.32 0.77
CA ILE A 52 -0.08 2.36 1.36
C ILE A 52 -0.39 3.67 0.65
N LEU A 53 -0.57 4.73 1.45
CA LEU A 53 -0.84 6.09 0.99
C LEU A 53 0.32 6.97 1.41
N ASN A 54 1.06 7.52 0.44
CA ASN A 54 2.20 8.41 0.69
C ASN A 54 1.85 9.90 0.56
N SER A 55 0.60 10.23 0.21
CA SER A 55 0.10 11.60 0.16
C SER A 55 -0.85 11.89 1.31
N GLN A 56 -0.64 13.03 1.98
CA GLN A 56 -1.51 13.51 3.04
C GLN A 56 -2.91 13.81 2.51
N GLU A 57 -3.02 14.41 1.33
CA GLU A 57 -4.31 14.74 0.71
C GLU A 57 -5.13 13.47 0.42
N LEU A 58 -4.47 12.43 -0.12
CA LEU A 58 -5.13 11.15 -0.37
C LEU A 58 -5.51 10.42 0.92
N ALA A 59 -4.67 10.50 1.95
CA ALA A 59 -4.98 9.92 3.26
C ALA A 59 -6.19 10.61 3.89
N VAL A 60 -6.24 11.94 3.86
CA VAL A 60 -7.39 12.72 4.33
C VAL A 60 -8.61 12.39 3.48
N GLU A 61 -8.53 12.42 2.15
CA GLU A 61 -9.68 12.11 1.30
C GLU A 61 -10.23 10.70 1.56
N LEU A 62 -9.37 9.69 1.68
CA LEU A 62 -9.80 8.31 1.92
C LEU A 62 -10.35 8.10 3.33
N LEU A 63 -9.74 8.68 4.35
CA LEU A 63 -10.19 8.53 5.74
C LEU A 63 -11.45 9.36 6.02
N ASP A 64 -11.57 10.54 5.41
CA ASP A 64 -12.66 11.48 5.66
C ASP A 64 -13.91 11.12 4.82
N LYS A 65 -13.76 10.81 3.52
CA LYS A 65 -14.90 10.36 2.68
C LYS A 65 -15.36 8.93 2.97
N ARG A 66 -14.51 8.05 3.51
CA ARG A 66 -14.86 6.63 3.76
C ARG A 66 -14.81 6.22 5.23
N SER A 67 -14.83 7.17 6.17
CA SER A 67 -15.02 6.91 7.60
C SER A 67 -16.23 5.99 7.87
N HIS A 68 -17.29 6.08 7.04
CA HIS A 68 -18.47 5.21 7.10
C HIS A 68 -18.24 3.74 6.66
N ILE A 69 -17.16 3.40 5.95
CA ILE A 69 -16.89 2.04 5.44
C ILE A 69 -15.82 1.32 6.30
N TYR A 70 -14.92 2.05 6.96
CA TYR A 70 -13.77 1.48 7.67
C TYR A 70 -13.96 1.26 9.19
N LEU A 71 -15.15 1.54 9.74
CA LEU A 71 -15.48 1.30 11.16
C LEU A 71 -16.11 -0.09 11.44
N GLY A 72 -15.80 -1.09 10.62
CA GLY A 72 -16.18 -2.49 10.87
C GLY A 72 -15.12 -3.20 11.68
N ARG A 73 -15.39 -3.39 12.98
CA ARG A 73 -14.58 -4.18 13.90
C ARG A 73 -14.62 -5.68 13.58
#